data_AF-T1AF70-F1
#
_entry.id   AF-T1AF70-F1
#
_cell.length_a   1.000
_cell.length_b   1.000
_cell.length_c   1.000
_cell.angle_alpha   90.00
_cell.angle_beta   90.00
_cell.angle_gamma   90.00
#
_symmetry.space_group_name_H-M   'P 1'
#
loop_
_entity.id
_entity.type
_entity.pdbx_description
1 polymer ?
#
loop_
_entity_poly.entity_id
_entity_poly.type
_entity_poly.pdbx_seq_one_letter_code
_entity_poly.pdbx_strand_id
1 'polypeptide(L)'
;LAPTGSAAQTLGQALGLRDETVSAALARKPAGPSERSLWIVDEAGMVAAKDMEKLLERARAEQAHVLLVGDTRQIGSVGAGAAFTQMRKQLGSE
;
A
#
# COMPACT_ATOMS: atom_id res chain seq x y z
N LEU A 1 -1.72 4.07 -4.54
CA LEU A 1 -2.53 3.75 -3.34
C LEU A 1 -1.98 4.54 -2.17
N ALA A 2 -2.84 5.03 -1.28
CA ALA A 2 -2.40 5.63 -0.02
C ALA A 2 -3.45 5.43 1.09
N PRO A 3 -3.09 5.54 2.38
CA PRO A 3 -4.04 5.45 3.49
C PRO A 3 -5.13 6.52 3.46
N THR A 4 -4.78 7.75 3.05
CA THR A 4 -5.69 8.90 3.03
C THR A 4 -6.03 9.32 1.59
N GLY A 5 -7.19 9.95 1.41
CA GLY A 5 -7.62 10.45 0.09
C GLY A 5 -6.71 11.55 -0.44
N SER A 6 -6.24 12.46 0.41
CA SER A 6 -5.31 13.53 0.02
C SER A 6 -3.96 12.99 -0.43
N ALA A 7 -3.38 12.02 0.29
CA ALA A 7 -2.13 11.39 -0.11
C ALA A 7 -2.29 10.63 -1.44
N ALA A 8 -3.42 9.92 -1.61
CA ALA A 8 -3.71 9.21 -2.84
C ALA A 8 -3.78 10.16 -4.04
N GLN A 9 -4.51 11.28 -3.91
CA GLN A 9 -4.62 12.31 -4.94
C GLN A 9 -3.29 12.94 -5.28
N THR A 10 -2.50 13.35 -4.28
CA THR A 10 -1.16 13.92 -4.49
C THR A 10 -0.26 12.97 -5.26
N LEU A 11 -0.20 11.70 -4.86
CA LEU A 11 0.60 10.67 -5.54
C LEU A 11 0.11 10.43 -6.98
N GLY A 12 -1.21 10.29 -7.17
CA GLY A 12 -1.79 10.07 -8.49
C GLY A 12 -1.53 11.22 -9.46
N GLN A 13 -1.69 12.47 -8.99
CA GLN A 13 -1.38 13.66 -9.78
C GLN A 13 0.10 13.76 -10.13
N ALA A 14 1.00 13.48 -9.18
CA ALA A 14 2.44 13.53 -9.41
C ALA A 14 2.92 12.48 -10.42
N LEU A 15 2.29 11.30 -10.44
CA LEU A 15 2.68 10.19 -11.32
C LEU A 15 1.85 10.08 -12.60
N GLY A 16 0.76 10.85 -12.74
CA GLY A 16 -0.20 10.69 -13.84
C GLY A 16 -0.91 9.32 -13.82
N LEU A 17 -1.08 8.73 -12.63
CA LEU A 17 -1.67 7.41 -12.42
C LEU A 17 -3.00 7.52 -11.68
N ARG A 18 -3.78 6.43 -11.72
CA ARG A 18 -5.00 6.32 -10.91
C ARG A 18 -4.69 6.47 -9.41
N ASP A 19 -5.30 7.44 -8.77
CA ASP A 19 -5.34 7.56 -7.31
C ASP A 19 -6.46 6.70 -6.72
N GLU A 20 -6.17 6.06 -5.59
CA GLU A 20 -7.15 5.27 -4.84
C GLU A 20 -6.63 5.06 -3.41
N THR A 21 -7.53 5.03 -2.42
CA THR A 21 -7.13 4.71 -1.05
C THR A 21 -6.95 3.21 -0.85
N VAL A 22 -6.15 2.80 0.13
CA VAL A 22 -6.01 1.36 0.47
C VAL A 22 -7.37 0.74 0.79
N SER A 23 -8.20 1.43 1.58
CA SER A 23 -9.55 0.94 1.91
C SER A 23 -10.44 0.79 0.67
N ALA A 24 -10.39 1.73 -0.27
CA ALA A 24 -11.16 1.64 -1.52
C ALA A 24 -10.68 0.46 -2.39
N ALA A 25 -9.35 0.27 -2.50
CA ALA A 25 -8.77 -0.86 -3.23
C ALA A 25 -9.17 -2.21 -2.62
N LEU A 26 -9.26 -2.31 -1.29
CA LEU A 26 -9.71 -3.51 -0.58
C LEU A 26 -11.23 -3.74 -0.70
N ALA A 27 -12.03 -2.68 -0.80
CA ALA A 27 -13.48 -2.77 -0.98
C ALA A 27 -13.87 -3.15 -2.43
N ARG A 28 -13.00 -2.91 -3.40
CA ARG A 28 -13.18 -3.31 -4.80
C ARG A 28 -13.23 -4.84 -4.93
N LYS A 29 -14.17 -5.34 -5.75
CA LYS A 29 -14.19 -6.75 -6.17
C LYS A 29 -12.88 -7.17 -6.84
N PRO A 30 -12.42 -8.41 -6.59
CA PRO A 30 -11.74 -9.26 -7.54
C PRO A 30 -11.47 -8.72 -8.94
N ALA A 31 -10.33 -8.12 -9.30
CA ALA A 31 -9.99 -8.19 -10.72
C ALA A 31 -9.41 -9.60 -10.95
N GLY A 32 -9.74 -10.24 -12.07
CA GLY A 32 -9.03 -11.46 -12.45
C GLY A 32 -7.52 -11.18 -12.62
N PRO A 33 -6.69 -12.22 -12.76
CA PRO A 33 -5.28 -12.03 -13.10
C PRO A 33 -5.19 -11.11 -14.33
N SER A 34 -4.59 -9.93 -14.12
CA SER A 34 -4.38 -8.91 -15.15
C SER A 34 -2.94 -9.02 -15.66
N GLU A 35 -2.63 -8.40 -16.80
CA GLU A 35 -1.24 -8.15 -17.17
C GLU A 35 -0.46 -7.54 -16.00
N ARG A 36 0.87 -7.78 -15.99
CA ARG A 36 1.81 -7.36 -14.93
C ARG A 36 1.50 -5.94 -14.45
N SER A 37 0.92 -5.84 -13.26
CA SER A 37 0.57 -4.55 -12.65
C SER A 37 1.53 -4.22 -11.51
N LEU A 38 1.76 -2.92 -11.28
CA LEU A 38 2.56 -2.41 -10.17
C LEU A 38 1.66 -1.57 -9.26
N TRP A 39 1.59 -1.95 -7.99
CA TRP A 39 0.84 -1.26 -6.96
C TRP A 39 1.80 -0.47 -6.09
N ILE A 40 1.76 0.85 -6.22
CA ILE A 40 2.54 1.75 -5.37
C ILE A 40 1.67 2.11 -4.17
N VAL A 41 2.15 1.85 -2.96
CA VAL A 41 1.50 2.20 -1.70
C VAL A 41 2.35 3.26 -1.02
N ASP A 42 1.93 4.51 -1.09
CA ASP A 42 2.56 5.61 -0.38
C ASP A 42 2.04 5.71 1.07
N GLU A 43 2.85 6.28 1.95
CA GLU A 43 2.64 6.31 3.40
C GLU A 43 2.28 4.93 4.00
N ALA A 44 2.97 3.89 3.52
CA ALA A 44 2.77 2.50 3.95
C ALA A 44 2.94 2.28 5.47
N GLY A 45 3.71 3.15 6.14
CA GLY A 45 3.85 3.17 7.59
C GLY A 45 2.55 3.47 8.35
N MET A 46 1.57 4.09 7.69
CA MET A 46 0.26 4.41 8.26
C MET A 46 -0.80 3.33 8.00
N VAL A 47 -0.50 2.32 7.20
CA VAL A 47 -1.44 1.22 6.91
C VAL A 47 -1.42 0.21 8.05
N ALA A 48 -2.60 -0.09 8.61
CA ALA A 48 -2.73 -1.09 9.66
C ALA A 48 -2.30 -2.48 9.17
N ALA A 49 -1.65 -3.28 10.04
CA ALA A 49 -1.12 -4.59 9.65
C ALA A 49 -2.17 -5.51 8.99
N LYS A 50 -3.41 -5.53 9.53
CA LYS A 50 -4.53 -6.30 8.97
C LYS A 50 -4.91 -5.90 7.54
N ASP A 51 -4.77 -4.62 7.20
CA ASP A 51 -5.14 -4.11 5.88
C ASP A 51 -3.97 -4.30 4.92
N MET A 52 -2.73 -4.21 5.41
CA MET A 52 -1.52 -4.59 4.66
C MET A 52 -1.55 -6.07 4.27
N GLU A 53 -1.90 -6.96 5.20
CA GLU A 53 -2.03 -8.40 4.94
C GLU A 53 -3.01 -8.66 3.79
N LYS A 54 -4.25 -8.14 3.90
CA LYS A 54 -5.27 -8.28 2.85
C LYS A 54 -4.83 -7.68 1.52
N LEU A 55 -4.11 -6.55 1.54
CA LEU A 55 -3.61 -5.91 0.34
C LEU A 55 -2.58 -6.78 -0.38
N LEU A 56 -1.66 -7.39 0.38
CA LEU A 56 -0.62 -8.27 -0.17
C LEU A 56 -1.20 -9.58 -0.69
N GLU A 57 -2.16 -10.19 0.04
CA GLU A 57 -2.90 -11.36 -0.45
C GLU A 57 -3.61 -11.05 -1.76
N ARG A 58 -4.25 -9.88 -1.83
CA ARG A 58 -4.95 -9.42 -3.02
C ARG A 58 -4.00 -9.19 -4.19
N ALA A 59 -2.89 -8.50 -3.96
CA ALA A 59 -1.87 -8.27 -4.97
C ALA A 59 -1.30 -9.60 -5.50
N ARG A 60 -1.09 -10.59 -4.63
CA ARG A 60 -0.66 -11.93 -5.01
C ARG A 60 -1.70 -12.63 -5.91
N ALA A 61 -2.98 -12.55 -5.57
CA ALA A 61 -4.06 -13.13 -6.36
C ALA A 61 -4.17 -12.48 -7.75
N GLU A 62 -3.92 -11.17 -7.84
CA GLU A 62 -3.96 -10.41 -9.10
C GLU A 62 -2.62 -10.40 -9.86
N GLN A 63 -1.59 -11.10 -9.37
CA GLN A 63 -0.23 -11.10 -9.91
C GLN A 63 0.39 -9.70 -10.04
N ALA A 64 0.04 -8.82 -9.09
CA ALA A 64 0.58 -7.48 -8.98
C ALA A 64 1.89 -7.47 -8.19
N HIS A 65 2.87 -6.70 -8.66
CA HIS A 65 4.04 -6.33 -7.86
C HIS A 65 3.65 -5.19 -6.93
N VAL A 66 4.17 -5.19 -5.70
CA VAL A 66 3.84 -4.15 -4.72
C VAL A 66 5.11 -3.38 -4.35
N LEU A 67 5.07 -2.07 -4.50
CA LEU A 67 6.10 -1.13 -4.02
C LEU A 67 5.54 -0.38 -2.82
N LEU A 68 6.11 -0.62 -1.64
CA LEU A 68 5.75 0.07 -0.41
C LEU A 68 6.68 1.26 -0.19
N VAL A 69 6.12 2.46 -0.09
CA VAL A 69 6.81 3.73 0.13
C VAL A 69 6.27 4.36 1.41
N GLY A 70 7.12 4.97 2.22
CA GLY A 70 6.68 5.71 3.40
C GLY A 70 7.84 6.14 4.28
N ASP A 71 7.66 7.24 5.01
CA ASP A 71 8.66 7.75 5.94
C ASP A 71 8.41 7.24 7.37
N THR A 72 9.36 6.47 7.89
CA THR A 72 9.30 5.93 9.26
C THR A 72 9.61 6.99 10.33
N ARG A 73 10.04 8.20 9.95
CA ARG A 73 10.23 9.32 10.86
C ARG A 73 8.94 10.07 11.17
N GLN A 74 7.88 9.84 10.39
CA GLN A 74 6.55 10.36 10.66
C GLN A 74 5.77 9.43 11.61
N ILE A 75 4.70 9.94 12.23
CA ILE A 75 3.89 9.20 13.21
C ILE A 75 3.33 7.93 12.53
N GLY A 76 3.67 6.75 13.08
CA GLY A 76 3.25 5.46 12.54
C GLY A 76 1.73 5.23 12.60
N SER A 77 1.26 4.18 11.91
CA SER A 77 -0.15 3.75 11.87
C SER A 77 -0.86 3.88 13.22
N VAL A 78 -2.04 4.51 13.19
CA VAL A 78 -2.98 4.57 14.32
C VAL A 78 -3.58 3.19 14.62
N GLY A 79 -3.58 2.27 13.64
CA GLY A 79 -4.02 0.88 13.78
C GLY A 79 -2.92 -0.05 14.30
N ALA A 80 -3.33 -1.15 14.94
CA ALA A 80 -2.41 -2.14 15.54
C ALA A 80 -1.46 -2.78 14.52
N GLY A 81 -0.18 -2.86 14.89
CA GLY A 81 0.88 -3.52 14.12
C GLY A 81 1.46 -2.63 13.02
N ALA A 82 2.74 -2.26 13.15
CA ALA A 82 3.49 -1.52 12.13
C ALA A 82 4.11 -2.50 11.11
N ALA A 83 3.28 -3.12 10.27
CA ALA A 83 3.72 -4.14 9.30
C ALA A 83 4.86 -3.64 8.39
N PHE A 84 4.75 -2.40 7.90
CA PHE A 84 5.80 -1.79 7.07
C PHE A 84 7.14 -1.67 7.80
N THR A 85 7.13 -1.22 9.06
CA THR A 85 8.35 -1.10 9.88
C THR A 85 8.97 -2.47 10.17
N GLN A 86 8.16 -3.50 10.41
CA GLN A 86 8.64 -4.87 10.62
C GLN A 86 9.27 -5.46 9.35
N MET A 87 8.62 -5.30 8.19
CA MET A 87 9.15 -5.75 6.90
C MET A 87 10.48 -5.10 6.57
N ARG A 88 10.63 -3.77 6.80
CA ARG A 88 11.91 -3.09 6.59
C ARG A 88 13.02 -3.63 7.49
N LYS A 89 12.76 -3.88 8.77
CA LYS A 89 13.76 -4.46 9.70
C LYS A 89 14.21 -5.86 9.31
N GLN A 90 13.35 -6.63 8.66
CA GLN A 90 13.63 -8.02 8.27
C GLN A 90 14.17 -8.16 6.84
N LEU A 91 13.84 -7.22 5.94
CA LEU A 91 14.10 -7.35 4.50
C LEU A 91 14.97 -6.24 3.91
N GLY A 92 15.13 -5.09 4.58
CA GLY A 92 15.94 -3.97 4.11
C GLY A 92 17.31 -3.97 4.78
N SER A 93 18.38 -4.02 3.99
CA SER A 93 19.72 -3.58 4.42
C SER A 93 19.72 -2.06 4.55
N GLU A 94 20.31 -1.56 5.64
CA GLU A 94 20.40 -0.13 5.99
C GLU A 94 21.04 0.74 4.89
#